data_AF-A0A497NCI2-F1
#
_entry.id   AF-A0A497NCI2-F1
#
_cell.length_a   1.000
_cell.length_b   1.000
_cell.length_c   1.000
_cell.angle_alpha   90.00
_cell.angle_beta   90.00
_cell.angle_gamma   90.00
#
_symmetry.space_group_name_H-M   'P 1'
#
loop_
_entity.id
_entity.type
_entity.pdbx_description
1 polymer ?
#
loop_
_entity_poly.entity_id
_entity_poly.type
_entity_poly.pdbx_seq_one_letter_code
_entity_poly.pdbx_strand_id
1 'polypeptide(L)'
;MNFVFGDTIIASGEKSAFLASQEGFRVVDLKGGLYEAGGGIESGFYRSPIDIFSLLPSEIAVGSLTKSVQSLEQMLVKRKRDFNDINDEVMGLREEQVKRIDVTNSIARDIDLVSENIVRTKRNIRTLNKRVKRLNTYLDRGKIIQSPFRSRKAPYLKSLRSLRSQKKKLDVAVDTSNVETYENEQTQLNSVVNELNRRFLKIESGINFLETKLNITLHPEHKRVKLDIQTLTRQINRLNKNVTTAQSRLEEAVKQLSELEKSKENLSESLISVKGQRMDFERQLDEIDLQIKQVSQEYEPLMMSIHTLDLEVQRKNLKCEGLKNELLQLGHKAPVSIDVKEVKNLVAALDLMRFEFEQLGSVNQLAPAHYDDQQSNYKQLSVRRNQLEGERGAILDFIDEIERKKRAVFLEAYDRVN
;
A
#
# COMPACT_ATOMS: atom_id res chain seq x y z
N MET A 1 -183.69 -136.65 -109.14
CA MET A 1 -182.41 -137.01 -109.78
C MET A 1 -181.30 -136.15 -109.15
N ASN A 2 -181.29 -136.02 -107.81
CA ASN A 2 -180.63 -134.89 -107.16
C ASN A 2 -179.32 -135.35 -106.50
N PHE A 3 -178.20 -135.05 -107.15
CA PHE A 3 -176.85 -135.17 -106.59
C PHE A 3 -176.65 -134.17 -105.44
N VAL A 4 -175.92 -134.52 -104.37
CA VAL A 4 -175.54 -133.56 -103.31
C VAL A 4 -174.06 -133.57 -102.90
N PHE A 5 -173.37 -134.73 -102.82
CA PHE A 5 -171.89 -134.70 -102.81
C PHE A 5 -171.36 -134.20 -104.17
N GLY A 6 -172.04 -134.56 -105.26
CA GLY A 6 -171.33 -134.88 -106.50
C GLY A 6 -170.25 -135.93 -106.21
N ASP A 7 -170.55 -137.13 -105.70
CA ASP A 7 -171.62 -138.03 -106.14
C ASP A 7 -172.27 -138.87 -105.02
N THR A 8 -173.39 -138.45 -104.45
CA THR A 8 -174.24 -139.34 -103.61
C THR A 8 -175.72 -138.96 -103.69
N ILE A 9 -176.56 -139.98 -103.51
CA ILE A 9 -177.99 -139.99 -103.81
C ILE A 9 -178.78 -140.38 -102.53
N ILE A 10 -180.05 -139.99 -102.44
CA ILE A 10 -180.94 -140.27 -101.30
C ILE A 10 -182.03 -141.26 -101.72
N ALA A 11 -182.37 -142.22 -100.85
CA ALA A 11 -183.38 -143.25 -101.06
C ALA A 11 -184.44 -143.25 -99.95
N SER A 12 -185.63 -143.79 -100.23
CA SER A 12 -186.81 -143.75 -99.34
C SER A 12 -186.93 -144.96 -98.38
N GLY A 13 -185.98 -145.89 -98.41
CA GLY A 13 -185.94 -147.08 -97.57
C GLY A 13 -184.68 -147.93 -97.83
N GLU A 14 -184.25 -148.71 -96.83
CA GLU A 14 -183.07 -149.60 -96.87
C GLU A 14 -182.95 -150.42 -98.17
N LYS A 15 -184.04 -151.05 -98.64
CA LYS A 15 -184.04 -151.82 -99.89
C LYS A 15 -183.66 -151.00 -101.13
N SER A 16 -184.07 -149.74 -101.19
CA SER A 16 -183.73 -148.83 -102.29
C SER A 16 -182.33 -148.23 -102.15
N ALA A 17 -181.84 -148.04 -100.92
CA ALA A 17 -180.46 -147.59 -100.68
C ALA A 17 -179.44 -148.66 -101.11
N PHE A 18 -179.72 -149.93 -100.80
CA PHE A 18 -178.87 -151.06 -101.19
C PHE A 18 -178.76 -151.21 -102.72
N LEU A 19 -179.88 -151.18 -103.45
CA LEU A 19 -179.90 -151.37 -104.90
C LEU A 19 -179.13 -150.27 -105.65
N ALA A 20 -179.34 -149.00 -105.29
CA ALA A 20 -178.60 -147.90 -105.91
C ALA A 20 -177.09 -147.91 -105.56
N SER A 21 -176.69 -148.57 -104.46
CA SER A 21 -175.27 -148.77 -104.12
C SER A 21 -174.55 -149.82 -104.98
N GLN A 22 -175.29 -150.77 -105.56
CA GLN A 22 -174.71 -151.77 -106.47
C GLN A 22 -174.40 -151.22 -107.86
N GLU A 23 -175.10 -150.18 -108.33
CA GLU A 23 -174.79 -149.52 -109.61
C GLU A 23 -173.61 -148.54 -109.53
N GLY A 24 -172.86 -148.54 -108.42
CA GLY A 24 -171.63 -147.75 -108.25
C GLY A 24 -171.84 -146.34 -107.68
N PHE A 25 -173.06 -145.98 -107.25
CA PHE A 25 -173.33 -144.72 -106.56
C PHE A 25 -173.25 -144.89 -105.03
N ARG A 26 -172.96 -143.81 -104.29
CA ARG A 26 -173.00 -143.78 -102.81
C ARG A 26 -174.39 -143.32 -102.37
N VAL A 27 -175.02 -143.95 -101.37
CA VAL A 27 -176.47 -143.79 -101.12
C VAL A 27 -176.83 -143.73 -99.63
N VAL A 28 -177.83 -142.89 -99.29
CA VAL A 28 -178.32 -142.67 -97.92
C VAL A 28 -179.81 -143.04 -97.80
N ASP A 29 -180.15 -143.84 -96.79
CA ASP A 29 -181.53 -144.10 -96.35
C ASP A 29 -182.03 -143.07 -95.31
N LEU A 30 -183.35 -142.85 -95.25
CA LEU A 30 -184.03 -141.90 -94.35
C LEU A 30 -183.86 -142.20 -92.85
N LYS A 31 -183.52 -143.44 -92.45
CA LYS A 31 -183.20 -143.76 -91.04
C LYS A 31 -181.72 -143.54 -90.68
N GLY A 32 -180.88 -143.13 -91.62
CA GLY A 32 -179.45 -142.91 -91.38
C GLY A 32 -178.55 -144.13 -91.61
N GLY A 33 -179.05 -145.19 -92.25
CA GLY A 33 -178.21 -146.25 -92.81
C GLY A 33 -177.50 -145.75 -94.08
N LEU A 34 -176.17 -145.69 -94.05
CA LEU A 34 -175.33 -145.33 -95.20
C LEU A 34 -174.92 -146.60 -95.96
N TYR A 35 -174.99 -146.54 -97.29
CA TYR A 35 -174.53 -147.60 -98.20
C TYR A 35 -173.47 -147.03 -99.15
N GLU A 36 -172.24 -147.51 -99.01
CA GLU A 36 -171.15 -147.14 -99.92
C GLU A 36 -171.31 -147.79 -101.30
N ALA A 37 -170.74 -147.17 -102.34
CA ALA A 37 -170.68 -147.77 -103.67
C ALA A 37 -169.93 -149.11 -103.60
N GLY A 38 -170.65 -150.22 -103.78
CA GLY A 38 -170.14 -151.58 -103.53
C GLY A 38 -170.85 -152.35 -102.39
N GLY A 39 -171.76 -151.73 -101.64
CA GLY A 39 -172.69 -152.45 -100.75
C GLY A 39 -172.15 -152.91 -99.39
N GLY A 40 -171.05 -152.31 -98.91
CA GLY A 40 -170.59 -152.47 -97.52
C GLY A 40 -171.48 -151.72 -96.53
N ILE A 41 -171.69 -152.28 -95.33
CA ILE A 41 -172.44 -151.67 -94.22
C ILE A 41 -171.48 -151.41 -93.05
N GLU A 42 -171.32 -150.14 -92.68
CA GLU A 42 -170.59 -149.71 -91.48
C GLU A 42 -171.41 -148.63 -90.73
N SER A 43 -171.36 -148.65 -89.39
CA SER A 43 -172.13 -147.74 -88.52
C SER A 43 -171.26 -147.21 -87.38
N GLY A 44 -171.15 -145.87 -87.26
CA GLY A 44 -169.93 -145.19 -86.79
C GLY A 44 -169.95 -144.49 -85.40
N PHE A 45 -168.78 -143.93 -85.05
CA PHE A 45 -168.17 -143.87 -83.71
C PHE A 45 -167.21 -142.64 -83.63
N TYR A 46 -166.91 -141.92 -82.54
CA TYR A 46 -167.36 -141.85 -81.13
C TYR A 46 -166.80 -140.54 -80.48
N ARG A 47 -167.58 -139.83 -79.64
CA ARG A 47 -167.14 -138.65 -78.84
C ARG A 47 -168.04 -138.43 -77.61
N SER A 48 -167.59 -138.81 -76.43
CA SER A 48 -168.22 -138.51 -75.13
C SER A 48 -167.31 -138.97 -73.98
N PRO A 49 -167.24 -138.28 -72.84
CA PRO A 49 -167.33 -136.84 -72.59
C PRO A 49 -165.97 -136.30 -72.06
N ILE A 50 -165.92 -135.05 -71.57
CA ILE A 50 -164.67 -134.41 -71.11
C ILE A 50 -164.12 -135.12 -69.87
N ASP A 51 -162.99 -135.81 -70.02
CA ASP A 51 -162.27 -136.40 -68.89
C ASP A 51 -161.33 -135.36 -68.26
N ILE A 52 -161.80 -134.75 -67.17
CA ILE A 52 -161.20 -133.58 -66.52
C ILE A 52 -159.93 -133.96 -65.71
N PHE A 53 -159.44 -135.20 -65.81
CA PHE A 53 -158.09 -135.60 -65.36
C PHE A 53 -156.94 -134.81 -66.02
N SER A 54 -157.22 -134.00 -67.05
CA SER A 54 -156.29 -133.01 -67.63
C SER A 54 -156.20 -131.67 -66.88
N LEU A 55 -157.00 -131.46 -65.83
CA LEU A 55 -157.01 -130.24 -64.99
C LEU A 55 -156.48 -130.46 -63.56
N LEU A 56 -156.03 -131.67 -63.22
CA LEU A 56 -155.34 -131.94 -61.96
C LEU A 56 -153.82 -131.69 -62.13
N PRO A 57 -153.21 -130.78 -61.35
CA PRO A 57 -151.79 -130.47 -61.49
C PRO A 57 -150.91 -131.61 -60.99
N SER A 58 -149.84 -131.91 -61.72
CA SER A 58 -148.78 -132.81 -61.24
C SER A 58 -147.85 -132.10 -60.24
N GLU A 59 -147.24 -132.85 -59.32
CA GLU A 59 -146.34 -132.35 -58.26
C GLU A 59 -145.26 -131.38 -58.74
N ILE A 60 -144.81 -131.54 -59.99
CA ILE A 60 -143.75 -130.73 -60.61
C ILE A 60 -144.16 -129.26 -60.74
N ALA A 61 -145.44 -128.97 -60.97
CA ALA A 61 -145.96 -127.59 -61.09
C ALA A 61 -146.02 -126.84 -59.74
N VAL A 62 -146.22 -127.57 -58.63
CA VAL A 62 -146.22 -126.99 -57.27
C VAL A 62 -144.79 -126.68 -56.82
N GLY A 63 -143.82 -127.51 -57.23
CA GLY A 63 -142.40 -127.33 -56.92
C GLY A 63 -141.72 -126.15 -57.64
N SER A 64 -142.22 -125.71 -58.80
CA SER A 64 -141.69 -124.51 -59.49
C SER A 64 -142.24 -123.22 -58.88
N LEU A 65 -143.54 -123.18 -58.55
CA LEU A 65 -144.18 -122.01 -57.96
C LEU A 65 -143.62 -121.68 -56.57
N THR A 66 -143.41 -122.69 -55.72
CA THR A 66 -142.82 -122.52 -54.37
C THR A 66 -141.39 -121.97 -54.43
N LYS A 67 -140.56 -122.42 -55.38
CA LYS A 67 -139.23 -121.85 -55.63
C LYS A 67 -139.28 -120.40 -56.11
N SER A 68 -140.26 -120.04 -56.95
CA SER A 68 -140.46 -118.65 -57.40
C SER A 68 -140.88 -117.73 -56.24
N VAL A 69 -141.74 -118.20 -55.33
CA VAL A 69 -142.13 -117.44 -54.13
C VAL A 69 -140.94 -117.24 -53.19
N GLN A 70 -140.15 -118.29 -52.89
CA GLN A 70 -138.93 -118.16 -52.08
C GLN A 70 -137.90 -117.21 -52.70
N SER A 71 -137.74 -117.22 -54.03
CA SER A 71 -136.89 -116.26 -54.74
C SER A 71 -137.37 -114.81 -54.55
N LEU A 72 -138.67 -114.56 -54.66
CA LEU A 72 -139.26 -113.23 -54.44
C LEU A 72 -139.12 -112.77 -52.98
N GLU A 73 -139.31 -113.65 -52.00
CA GLU A 73 -139.06 -113.34 -50.57
C GLU A 73 -137.59 -112.99 -50.33
N GLN A 74 -136.65 -113.74 -50.90
CA GLN A 74 -135.21 -113.44 -50.80
C GLN A 74 -134.87 -112.10 -51.47
N MET A 75 -135.46 -111.78 -52.62
CA MET A 75 -135.29 -110.47 -53.27
C MET A 75 -135.89 -109.33 -52.45
N LEU A 76 -137.04 -109.54 -51.78
CA LEU A 76 -137.65 -108.56 -50.87
C LEU A 76 -136.78 -108.32 -49.64
N VAL A 77 -136.28 -109.38 -49.00
CA VAL A 77 -135.35 -109.29 -47.86
C VAL A 77 -134.07 -108.57 -48.27
N LYS A 78 -133.53 -108.87 -49.47
CA LYS A 78 -132.34 -108.18 -49.98
C LYS A 78 -132.61 -106.70 -50.25
N ARG A 79 -133.65 -106.35 -51.01
CA ARG A 79 -134.04 -104.94 -51.25
C ARG A 79 -134.32 -104.18 -49.97
N LYS A 80 -134.84 -104.82 -48.92
CA LYS A 80 -135.06 -104.18 -47.62
C LYS A 80 -133.75 -103.90 -46.86
N ARG A 81 -132.71 -104.73 -47.04
CA ARG A 81 -131.35 -104.38 -46.58
C ARG A 81 -130.76 -103.26 -47.42
N ASP A 82 -130.76 -103.40 -48.74
CA ASP A 82 -130.23 -102.39 -49.66
C ASP A 82 -130.89 -101.00 -49.40
N PHE A 83 -132.20 -100.95 -49.12
CA PHE A 83 -132.90 -99.73 -48.73
C PHE A 83 -132.46 -99.16 -47.38
N ASN A 84 -132.25 -100.02 -46.37
CA ASN A 84 -131.75 -99.58 -45.06
C ASN A 84 -130.30 -99.07 -45.19
N ASP A 85 -129.43 -99.78 -45.89
CA ASP A 85 -128.03 -99.41 -46.12
C ASP A 85 -127.94 -98.04 -46.84
N ILE A 86 -128.77 -97.83 -47.88
CA ILE A 86 -128.90 -96.53 -48.56
C ILE A 86 -129.48 -95.45 -47.64
N ASN A 87 -130.47 -95.78 -46.80
CA ASN A 87 -131.05 -94.81 -45.87
C ASN A 87 -130.04 -94.37 -44.81
N ASP A 88 -129.24 -95.30 -44.29
CA ASP A 88 -128.18 -95.03 -43.32
C ASP A 88 -127.03 -94.23 -43.97
N GLU A 89 -126.68 -94.53 -45.24
CA GLU A 89 -125.77 -93.69 -46.03
C GLU A 89 -126.33 -92.27 -46.24
N VAL A 90 -127.63 -92.12 -46.55
CA VAL A 90 -128.29 -90.80 -46.68
C VAL A 90 -128.32 -90.04 -45.35
N MET A 91 -128.49 -90.72 -44.21
CA MET A 91 -128.37 -90.08 -42.89
C MET A 91 -126.92 -89.66 -42.60
N GLY A 92 -125.93 -90.51 -42.89
CA GLY A 92 -124.51 -90.18 -42.77
C GLY A 92 -124.10 -88.99 -43.65
N LEU A 93 -124.57 -88.96 -44.90
CA LEU A 93 -124.35 -87.84 -45.83
C LEU A 93 -125.03 -86.55 -45.36
N ARG A 94 -126.20 -86.62 -44.71
CA ARG A 94 -126.84 -85.45 -44.08
C ARG A 94 -126.03 -84.94 -42.89
N GLU A 95 -125.51 -85.82 -42.04
CA GLU A 95 -124.60 -85.40 -40.96
C GLU A 95 -123.32 -84.77 -41.51
N GLU A 96 -122.72 -85.35 -42.55
CA GLU A 96 -121.58 -84.73 -43.24
C GLU A 96 -121.94 -83.37 -43.84
N GLN A 97 -123.12 -83.23 -44.43
CA GLN A 97 -123.58 -81.97 -45.00
C GLN A 97 -123.67 -80.88 -43.91
N VAL A 98 -124.24 -81.19 -42.75
CA VAL A 98 -124.28 -80.26 -41.60
C VAL A 98 -122.88 -79.91 -41.12
N LYS A 99 -122.01 -80.92 -40.90
CA LYS A 99 -120.60 -80.71 -40.51
C LYS A 99 -119.84 -79.83 -41.51
N ARG A 100 -120.07 -80.02 -42.82
CA ARG A 100 -119.46 -79.19 -43.89
C ARG A 100 -120.02 -77.77 -43.89
N ILE A 101 -121.32 -77.57 -43.70
CA ILE A 101 -121.94 -76.24 -43.56
C ILE A 101 -121.36 -75.49 -42.35
N ASP A 102 -121.21 -76.14 -41.20
CA ASP A 102 -120.63 -75.53 -40.00
C ASP A 102 -119.16 -75.15 -40.21
N VAL A 103 -118.37 -76.00 -40.88
CA VAL A 103 -116.99 -75.67 -41.28
C VAL A 103 -116.96 -74.49 -42.25
N THR A 104 -117.82 -74.46 -43.27
CA THR A 104 -117.91 -73.32 -44.21
C THR A 104 -118.30 -72.03 -43.51
N ASN A 105 -119.25 -72.08 -42.57
CA ASN A 105 -119.64 -70.93 -41.74
C ASN A 105 -118.50 -70.48 -40.80
N SER A 106 -117.69 -71.41 -40.28
CA SER A 106 -116.49 -71.05 -39.51
C SER A 106 -115.45 -70.36 -40.39
N ILE A 107 -115.14 -70.92 -41.56
CA ILE A 107 -114.19 -70.35 -42.52
C ILE A 107 -114.66 -68.97 -42.98
N ALA A 108 -115.96 -68.75 -43.21
CA ALA A 108 -116.50 -67.43 -43.53
C ALA A 108 -116.23 -66.40 -42.41
N ARG A 109 -116.50 -66.76 -41.14
CA ARG A 109 -116.18 -65.91 -39.98
C ARG A 109 -114.68 -65.65 -39.85
N ASP A 110 -113.84 -66.65 -40.11
CA ASP A 110 -112.39 -66.50 -40.08
C ASP A 110 -111.88 -65.58 -41.20
N ILE A 111 -112.47 -65.66 -42.40
CA ILE A 111 -112.19 -64.75 -43.53
C ILE A 111 -112.58 -63.31 -43.15
N ASP A 112 -113.74 -63.09 -42.55
CA ASP A 112 -114.19 -61.77 -42.11
C ASP A 112 -113.23 -61.18 -41.06
N LEU A 113 -112.89 -61.96 -40.02
CA LEU A 113 -111.93 -61.57 -38.98
C LEU A 113 -110.54 -61.26 -39.56
N VAL A 114 -110.05 -62.08 -40.49
CA VAL A 114 -108.78 -61.84 -41.19
C VAL A 114 -108.86 -60.57 -42.06
N SER A 115 -109.98 -60.33 -42.75
CA SER A 115 -110.18 -59.14 -43.57
C SER A 115 -110.16 -57.85 -42.72
N GLU A 116 -110.84 -57.87 -41.56
CA GLU A 116 -110.80 -56.78 -40.59
C GLU A 116 -109.39 -56.55 -40.06
N ASN A 117 -108.67 -57.62 -39.70
CA ASN A 117 -107.29 -57.55 -39.23
C ASN A 117 -106.34 -57.01 -40.31
N ILE A 118 -106.54 -57.34 -41.58
CA ILE A 118 -105.81 -56.75 -42.71
C ILE A 118 -106.11 -55.25 -42.83
N VAL A 119 -107.36 -54.82 -42.69
CA VAL A 119 -107.74 -53.40 -42.72
C VAL A 119 -107.12 -52.63 -41.54
N ARG A 120 -107.19 -53.17 -40.32
CA ARG A 120 -106.55 -52.62 -39.11
C ARG A 120 -105.03 -52.51 -39.30
N THR A 121 -104.39 -53.58 -39.80
CA THR A 121 -102.94 -53.61 -40.07
C THR A 121 -102.53 -52.61 -41.14
N LYS A 122 -103.29 -52.47 -42.24
CA LYS A 122 -103.04 -51.43 -43.27
C LYS A 122 -103.15 -50.01 -42.69
N ARG A 123 -104.07 -49.74 -41.75
CA ARG A 123 -104.13 -48.45 -41.03
C ARG A 123 -102.89 -48.25 -40.15
N ASN A 124 -102.47 -49.27 -39.41
CA ASN A 124 -101.28 -49.22 -38.55
C ASN A 124 -99.98 -48.99 -39.35
N ILE A 125 -99.82 -49.63 -40.51
CA ILE A 125 -98.69 -49.38 -41.41
C ILE A 125 -98.69 -47.92 -41.89
N ARG A 126 -99.87 -47.34 -42.23
CA ARG A 126 -99.98 -45.93 -42.63
C ARG A 126 -99.61 -44.97 -41.49
N THR A 127 -99.99 -45.25 -40.24
CA THR A 127 -99.63 -44.39 -39.09
C THR A 127 -98.16 -44.53 -38.71
N LEU A 128 -97.60 -45.75 -38.72
CA LEU A 128 -96.17 -46.01 -38.56
C LEU A 128 -95.33 -45.29 -39.62
N ASN A 129 -95.70 -45.38 -40.91
CA ASN A 129 -94.99 -44.67 -41.98
C ASN A 129 -95.03 -43.14 -41.81
N LYS A 130 -96.15 -42.57 -41.34
CA LYS A 130 -96.21 -41.13 -40.97
C LYS A 130 -95.28 -40.82 -39.79
N ARG A 131 -95.17 -41.69 -38.79
CA ARG A 131 -94.28 -41.52 -37.62
C ARG A 131 -92.80 -41.65 -38.01
N VAL A 132 -92.43 -42.60 -38.87
CA VAL A 132 -91.08 -42.77 -39.43
C VAL A 132 -90.66 -41.54 -40.24
N LYS A 133 -91.53 -41.03 -41.12
CA LYS A 133 -91.26 -39.78 -41.85
C LYS A 133 -90.99 -38.60 -40.92
N ARG A 134 -91.80 -38.42 -39.85
CA ARG A 134 -91.55 -37.40 -38.82
C ARG A 134 -90.21 -37.60 -38.12
N LEU A 135 -89.89 -38.82 -37.68
CA LEU A 135 -88.62 -39.14 -37.03
C LEU A 135 -87.41 -38.82 -37.93
N ASN A 136 -87.45 -39.18 -39.21
CA ASN A 136 -86.39 -38.84 -40.16
C ASN A 136 -86.22 -37.31 -40.28
N THR A 137 -87.32 -36.54 -40.39
CA THR A 137 -87.21 -35.07 -40.42
C THR A 137 -86.63 -34.46 -39.13
N TYR A 138 -86.85 -35.07 -37.96
CA TYR A 138 -86.17 -34.66 -36.72
C TYR A 138 -84.70 -35.04 -36.71
N LEU A 139 -84.35 -36.22 -37.22
CA LEU A 139 -82.98 -36.73 -37.29
C LEU A 139 -82.13 -35.87 -38.25
N ASP A 140 -82.68 -35.48 -39.40
CA ASP A 140 -82.01 -34.62 -40.36
C ASP A 140 -81.87 -33.17 -39.84
N ARG A 141 -82.88 -32.62 -39.16
CA ARG A 141 -82.73 -31.36 -38.40
C ARG A 141 -81.62 -31.47 -37.34
N GLY A 142 -81.55 -32.58 -36.62
CA GLY A 142 -80.48 -32.86 -35.64
C GLY A 142 -79.09 -32.89 -36.28
N LYS A 143 -78.93 -33.53 -37.45
CA LYS A 143 -77.67 -33.51 -38.21
C LYS A 143 -77.27 -32.10 -38.66
N ILE A 144 -78.23 -31.31 -39.15
CA ILE A 144 -78.01 -29.91 -39.55
C ILE A 144 -77.51 -29.08 -38.37
N ILE A 145 -78.12 -29.23 -37.19
CA ILE A 145 -77.69 -28.55 -35.96
C ILE A 145 -76.31 -29.05 -35.50
N GLN A 146 -76.02 -30.35 -35.60
CA GLN A 146 -74.74 -30.94 -35.15
C GLN A 146 -73.55 -30.56 -36.05
N SER A 147 -73.78 -30.35 -37.36
CA SER A 147 -72.75 -30.01 -38.35
C SER A 147 -71.85 -28.82 -37.94
N PRO A 148 -72.37 -27.62 -37.61
CA PRO A 148 -71.54 -26.48 -37.20
C PRO A 148 -70.76 -26.71 -35.90
N PHE A 149 -71.26 -27.53 -34.96
CA PHE A 149 -70.48 -27.89 -33.76
C PHE A 149 -69.33 -28.85 -34.08
N ARG A 150 -69.53 -29.80 -35.02
CA ARG A 150 -68.44 -30.65 -35.52
C ARG A 150 -67.37 -29.83 -36.25
N SER A 151 -67.75 -28.91 -37.13
CA SER A 151 -66.77 -28.07 -37.86
C SER A 151 -66.02 -27.11 -36.93
N ARG A 152 -66.67 -26.54 -35.91
CA ARG A 152 -66.02 -25.74 -34.86
C ARG A 152 -65.08 -26.54 -33.95
N LYS A 153 -65.32 -27.84 -33.72
CA LYS A 153 -64.47 -28.68 -32.85
C LYS A 153 -63.03 -28.81 -33.36
N ALA A 154 -62.83 -28.89 -34.68
CA ALA A 154 -61.51 -29.06 -35.30
C ALA A 154 -60.54 -27.87 -35.05
N PRO A 155 -60.90 -26.59 -35.33
CA PRO A 155 -60.02 -25.45 -35.04
C PRO A 155 -59.77 -25.29 -33.54
N TYR A 156 -60.76 -25.49 -32.66
CA TYR A 156 -60.51 -25.44 -31.20
C TYR A 156 -59.50 -26.50 -30.74
N LEU A 157 -59.55 -27.73 -31.26
CA LEU A 157 -58.55 -28.76 -30.97
C LEU A 157 -57.15 -28.39 -31.52
N LYS A 158 -57.08 -27.73 -32.68
CA LYS A 158 -55.81 -27.22 -33.24
C LYS A 158 -55.24 -26.11 -32.37
N SER A 159 -56.06 -25.15 -31.95
CA SER A 159 -55.68 -24.06 -31.04
C SER A 159 -55.26 -24.57 -29.67
N LEU A 160 -55.93 -25.61 -29.12
CA LEU A 160 -55.53 -26.24 -27.86
C LEU A 160 -54.16 -26.91 -27.97
N ARG A 161 -53.85 -27.55 -29.12
CA ARG A 161 -52.52 -28.13 -29.36
C ARG A 161 -51.44 -27.06 -29.47
N SER A 162 -51.69 -25.94 -30.16
CA SER A 162 -50.73 -24.83 -30.25
C SER A 162 -50.52 -24.12 -28.93
N LEU A 163 -51.58 -23.90 -28.12
CA LEU A 163 -51.43 -23.36 -26.77
C LEU A 163 -50.62 -24.31 -25.87
N ARG A 164 -50.84 -25.63 -25.97
CA ARG A 164 -50.06 -26.62 -25.21
C ARG A 164 -48.59 -26.68 -25.63
N SER A 165 -48.26 -26.51 -26.91
CA SER A 165 -46.87 -26.46 -27.36
C SER A 165 -46.20 -25.13 -27.03
N GLN A 166 -46.92 -24.01 -27.10
CA GLN A 166 -46.47 -22.70 -26.60
C GLN A 166 -46.21 -22.75 -25.09
N LYS A 167 -47.14 -23.32 -24.30
CA LYS A 167 -46.93 -23.51 -22.86
C LYS A 167 -45.66 -24.32 -22.60
N LYS A 168 -45.47 -25.49 -23.23
CA LYS A 168 -44.25 -26.28 -23.04
C LYS A 168 -42.95 -25.53 -23.40
N LYS A 169 -42.98 -24.66 -24.42
CA LYS A 169 -41.83 -23.80 -24.75
C LYS A 169 -41.58 -22.74 -23.69
N LEU A 170 -42.64 -22.16 -23.13
CA LEU A 170 -42.57 -21.19 -22.04
C LEU A 170 -42.12 -21.84 -20.72
N ASP A 171 -42.64 -23.02 -20.37
CA ASP A 171 -42.24 -23.76 -19.16
C ASP A 171 -40.72 -24.01 -19.17
N VAL A 172 -40.13 -24.44 -20.30
CA VAL A 172 -38.67 -24.63 -20.45
C VAL A 172 -37.89 -23.30 -20.50
N ALA A 173 -38.46 -22.25 -21.09
CA ALA A 173 -37.84 -20.92 -21.08
C ALA A 173 -37.88 -20.25 -19.69
N VAL A 174 -38.72 -20.75 -18.78
CA VAL A 174 -38.90 -20.29 -17.40
C VAL A 174 -38.35 -21.36 -16.42
N ASP A 175 -37.40 -22.20 -16.87
CA ASP A 175 -36.69 -23.15 -16.00
C ASP A 175 -36.00 -22.38 -14.85
N THR A 176 -36.58 -22.52 -13.65
CA THR A 176 -36.20 -21.77 -12.44
C THR A 176 -34.79 -22.09 -11.95
N SER A 177 -34.24 -23.24 -12.34
CA SER A 177 -32.85 -23.63 -12.09
C SER A 177 -31.85 -22.62 -12.65
N ASN A 178 -32.11 -22.01 -13.81
CA ASN A 178 -31.23 -21.00 -14.38
C ASN A 178 -31.25 -19.70 -13.56
N VAL A 179 -32.42 -19.36 -12.97
CA VAL A 179 -32.56 -18.20 -12.07
C VAL A 179 -31.75 -18.44 -10.79
N GLU A 180 -31.88 -19.63 -10.18
CA GLU A 180 -31.08 -20.01 -9.01
C GLU A 180 -29.57 -19.99 -9.31
N THR A 181 -29.11 -20.42 -10.50
CA THR A 181 -27.69 -20.31 -10.86
C THR A 181 -27.25 -18.85 -11.00
N TYR A 182 -28.06 -17.98 -11.62
CA TYR A 182 -27.71 -16.56 -11.76
C TYR A 182 -27.76 -15.80 -10.43
N GLU A 183 -28.68 -16.14 -9.51
CA GLU A 183 -28.69 -15.59 -8.16
C GLU A 183 -27.45 -16.04 -7.36
N ASN A 184 -27.06 -17.31 -7.47
CA ASN A 184 -25.82 -17.81 -6.87
C ASN A 184 -24.58 -17.11 -7.44
N GLU A 185 -24.47 -16.98 -8.77
CA GLU A 185 -23.40 -16.21 -9.42
C GLU A 185 -23.40 -14.75 -8.95
N GLN A 186 -24.56 -14.10 -8.85
CA GLN A 186 -24.70 -12.73 -8.38
C GLN A 186 -24.23 -12.57 -6.92
N THR A 187 -24.57 -13.51 -6.02
CA THR A 187 -24.09 -13.46 -4.63
C THR A 187 -22.58 -13.67 -4.52
N GLN A 188 -22.01 -14.58 -5.33
CA GLN A 188 -20.56 -14.78 -5.42
C GLN A 188 -19.87 -13.52 -5.96
N LEU A 189 -20.37 -12.93 -7.06
CA LEU A 189 -19.81 -11.70 -7.63
C LEU A 189 -19.88 -10.54 -6.62
N ASN A 190 -21.01 -10.38 -5.91
CA ASN A 190 -21.16 -9.40 -4.85
C ASN A 190 -20.18 -9.62 -3.69
N SER A 191 -19.86 -10.87 -3.33
CA SER A 191 -18.86 -11.16 -2.30
C SER A 191 -17.45 -10.72 -2.74
N VAL A 192 -17.08 -10.96 -4.00
CA VAL A 192 -15.81 -10.53 -4.59
C VAL A 192 -15.72 -9.01 -4.69
N VAL A 193 -16.79 -8.35 -5.14
CA VAL A 193 -16.89 -6.88 -5.19
C VAL A 193 -16.73 -6.27 -3.79
N ASN A 194 -17.37 -6.85 -2.78
CA ASN A 194 -17.21 -6.40 -1.38
C ASN A 194 -15.78 -6.61 -0.86
N GLU A 195 -15.11 -7.69 -1.23
CA GLU A 195 -13.72 -7.91 -0.85
C GLU A 195 -12.76 -6.93 -1.56
N LEU A 196 -12.97 -6.69 -2.87
CA LEU A 196 -12.22 -5.70 -3.64
C LEU A 196 -12.42 -4.29 -3.07
N ASN A 197 -13.64 -3.89 -2.70
CA ASN A 197 -13.91 -2.62 -2.03
C ASN A 197 -13.19 -2.52 -0.68
N ARG A 198 -13.16 -3.58 0.13
CA ARG A 198 -12.38 -3.61 1.38
C ARG A 198 -10.87 -3.48 1.14
N ARG A 199 -10.34 -4.07 0.07
CA ARG A 199 -8.92 -3.92 -0.33
C ARG A 199 -8.64 -2.50 -0.83
N PHE A 200 -9.53 -1.94 -1.64
CA PHE A 200 -9.46 -0.57 -2.14
C PHE A 200 -9.41 0.46 -1.00
N LEU A 201 -10.36 0.40 -0.05
CA LEU A 201 -10.39 1.31 1.11
C LEU A 201 -9.12 1.21 1.97
N LYS A 202 -8.48 0.03 2.07
CA LYS A 202 -7.19 -0.13 2.76
C LYS A 202 -6.03 0.53 1.98
N ILE A 203 -6.04 0.43 0.66
CA ILE A 203 -5.05 1.09 -0.19
C ILE A 203 -5.23 2.61 -0.14
N GLU A 204 -6.46 3.10 -0.26
CA GLU A 204 -6.82 4.53 -0.22
C GLU A 204 -6.47 5.17 1.12
N SER A 205 -6.82 4.54 2.25
CA SER A 205 -6.39 4.99 3.58
C SER A 205 -4.87 4.91 3.78
N GLY A 206 -4.19 3.93 3.18
CA GLY A 206 -2.74 3.85 3.13
C GLY A 206 -2.09 4.99 2.32
N ILE A 207 -2.67 5.35 1.16
CA ILE A 207 -2.26 6.50 0.34
C ILE A 207 -2.44 7.79 1.14
N ASN A 208 -3.61 8.02 1.73
CA ASN A 208 -3.90 9.20 2.55
C ASN A 208 -2.95 9.32 3.76
N PHE A 209 -2.58 8.20 4.40
CA PHE A 209 -1.56 8.18 5.45
C PHE A 209 -0.16 8.53 4.93
N LEU A 210 0.23 8.03 3.76
CA LEU A 210 1.53 8.36 3.14
C LEU A 210 1.58 9.82 2.68
N GLU A 211 0.51 10.36 2.10
CA GLU A 211 0.39 11.76 1.71
C GLU A 211 0.43 12.70 2.91
N THR A 212 -0.31 12.40 3.98
CA THR A 212 -0.25 13.19 5.22
C THR A 212 1.15 13.12 5.85
N LYS A 213 1.80 11.94 5.92
CA LYS A 213 3.18 11.82 6.40
C LYS A 213 4.18 12.57 5.51
N LEU A 214 3.99 12.56 4.19
CA LEU A 214 4.80 13.31 3.23
C LEU A 214 4.66 14.82 3.47
N ASN A 215 3.42 15.32 3.50
CA ASN A 215 3.10 16.75 3.50
C ASN A 215 3.28 17.42 4.88
N ILE A 216 2.96 16.70 5.97
CA ILE A 216 3.02 17.23 7.34
C ILE A 216 4.40 17.01 7.98
N THR A 217 5.06 15.89 7.68
CA THR A 217 6.35 15.54 8.33
C THR A 217 7.53 15.71 7.39
N LEU A 218 7.61 14.93 6.31
CA LEU A 218 8.83 14.88 5.48
C LEU A 218 9.11 16.19 4.74
N HIS A 219 8.09 16.84 4.18
CA HIS A 219 8.28 18.04 3.37
C HIS A 219 8.66 19.28 4.21
N PRO A 220 8.10 19.50 5.42
CA PRO A 220 8.60 20.53 6.34
C PRO A 220 9.99 20.24 6.88
N GLU A 221 10.31 18.99 7.24
CA GLU A 221 11.67 18.60 7.68
C GLU A 221 12.70 18.82 6.56
N HIS A 222 12.41 18.42 5.32
CA HIS A 222 13.27 18.72 4.17
C HIS A 222 13.44 20.23 3.94
N LYS A 223 12.39 21.04 4.15
CA LYS A 223 12.50 22.52 4.09
C LYS A 223 13.40 23.07 5.20
N ARG A 224 13.31 22.54 6.43
CA ARG A 224 14.19 22.90 7.56
C ARG A 224 15.65 22.56 7.24
N VAL A 225 15.95 21.31 6.93
CA VAL A 225 17.30 20.86 6.55
C VAL A 225 17.88 21.67 5.39
N LYS A 226 17.07 22.03 4.38
CA LYS A 226 17.51 22.91 3.28
C LYS A 226 17.85 24.33 3.74
N LEU A 227 17.11 24.89 4.68
CA LEU A 227 17.43 26.20 5.28
C LEU A 227 18.69 26.09 6.15
N ASP A 228 18.85 25.03 6.93
CA ASP A 228 20.02 24.78 7.78
C ASP A 228 21.30 24.63 6.93
N ILE A 229 21.24 23.88 5.82
CA ILE A 229 22.35 23.82 4.85
C ILE A 229 22.69 25.22 4.34
N GLN A 230 21.71 26.05 3.99
CA GLN A 230 21.96 27.42 3.53
C GLN A 230 22.57 28.32 4.62
N THR A 231 22.16 28.18 5.89
CA THR A 231 22.77 28.95 6.99
C THR A 231 24.19 28.49 7.28
N LEU A 232 24.45 27.18 7.31
CA LEU A 232 25.78 26.60 7.46
C LEU A 232 26.72 27.00 6.31
N THR A 233 26.27 26.96 5.05
CA THR A 233 27.08 27.44 3.91
C THR A 233 27.43 28.93 4.05
N ARG A 234 26.50 29.77 4.54
CA ARG A 234 26.79 31.19 4.83
C ARG A 234 27.80 31.35 5.98
N GLN A 235 27.73 30.51 7.02
CA GLN A 235 28.69 30.52 8.12
C GLN A 235 30.08 30.07 7.66
N ILE A 236 30.19 28.96 6.91
CA ILE A 236 31.43 28.48 6.30
C ILE A 236 32.06 29.57 5.42
N ASN A 237 31.27 30.22 4.56
CA ASN A 237 31.78 31.31 3.71
C ASN A 237 32.25 32.54 4.51
N ARG A 238 31.66 32.84 5.67
CA ARG A 238 32.16 33.88 6.58
C ARG A 238 33.46 33.46 7.27
N LEU A 239 33.53 32.22 7.78
CA LEU A 239 34.73 31.67 8.41
C LEU A 239 35.90 31.61 7.41
N ASN A 240 35.67 31.15 6.18
CA ASN A 240 36.69 31.12 5.13
C ASN A 240 37.23 32.52 4.82
N LYS A 241 36.37 33.55 4.75
CA LYS A 241 36.83 34.95 4.61
C LYS A 241 37.65 35.42 5.81
N ASN A 242 37.23 35.08 7.03
CA ASN A 242 37.99 35.43 8.22
C ASN A 242 39.38 34.74 8.21
N VAL A 243 39.44 33.46 7.83
CA VAL A 243 40.70 32.70 7.67
C VAL A 243 41.60 33.35 6.62
N THR A 244 41.09 33.70 5.43
CA THR A 244 41.94 34.36 4.42
C THR A 244 42.45 35.73 4.88
N THR A 245 41.64 36.52 5.61
CA THR A 245 42.11 37.79 6.19
C THR A 245 43.09 37.61 7.36
N ALA A 246 43.03 36.49 8.09
CA ALA A 246 43.99 36.15 9.13
C ALA A 246 45.31 35.67 8.51
N GLN A 247 45.25 34.89 7.43
CA GLN A 247 46.41 34.47 6.65
C GLN A 247 47.14 35.67 6.05
N SER A 248 46.45 36.60 5.40
CA SER A 248 47.09 37.79 4.82
C SER A 248 47.75 38.68 5.88
N ARG A 249 47.12 38.83 7.07
CA ARG A 249 47.72 39.55 8.21
C ARG A 249 48.93 38.83 8.79
N LEU A 250 48.92 37.49 8.82
CA LEU A 250 50.05 36.69 9.25
C LEU A 250 51.24 36.84 8.29
N GLU A 251 51.00 36.79 6.98
CA GLU A 251 52.01 37.03 5.95
C GLU A 251 52.62 38.44 6.06
N GLU A 252 51.80 39.46 6.32
CA GLU A 252 52.25 40.83 6.55
C GLU A 252 53.09 40.97 7.82
N ALA A 253 52.65 40.37 8.94
CA ALA A 253 53.39 40.35 10.20
C ALA A 253 54.73 39.59 10.10
N VAL A 254 54.78 38.49 9.33
CA VAL A 254 56.02 37.74 9.06
C VAL A 254 57.00 38.57 8.22
N LYS A 255 56.51 39.31 7.22
CA LYS A 255 57.36 40.25 6.45
C LYS A 255 57.94 41.32 7.36
N GLN A 256 57.10 41.99 8.16
CA GLN A 256 57.53 43.01 9.12
C GLN A 256 58.55 42.45 10.12
N LEU A 257 58.34 41.24 10.66
CA LEU A 257 59.34 40.57 11.51
C LEU A 257 60.69 40.39 10.79
N SER A 258 60.69 39.93 9.54
CA SER A 258 61.95 39.75 8.79
C SER A 258 62.66 41.07 8.47
N GLU A 259 61.93 42.18 8.35
CA GLU A 259 62.48 43.53 8.19
C GLU A 259 63.06 44.05 9.52
N LEU A 260 62.36 43.84 10.64
CA LEU A 260 62.86 44.16 11.97
C LEU A 260 64.11 43.33 12.33
N GLU A 261 64.15 42.04 12.00
CA GLU A 261 65.32 41.19 12.22
C GLU A 261 66.55 41.70 11.46
N LYS A 262 66.42 42.03 10.17
CA LYS A 262 67.49 42.68 9.40
C LYS A 262 67.91 44.02 9.99
N SER A 263 66.95 44.83 10.45
CA SER A 263 67.26 46.12 11.09
C SER A 263 68.04 45.94 12.39
N LYS A 264 67.73 44.89 13.16
CA LYS A 264 68.41 44.49 14.40
C LYS A 264 69.81 43.95 14.13
N GLU A 265 70.00 43.16 13.08
CA GLU A 265 71.32 42.68 12.63
C GLU A 265 72.20 43.87 12.23
N ASN A 266 71.71 44.75 11.34
CA ASN A 266 72.42 45.97 10.94
C ASN A 266 72.76 46.87 12.14
N LEU A 267 71.82 47.03 13.09
CA LEU A 267 72.07 47.77 14.33
C LEU A 267 73.14 47.09 15.19
N SER A 268 73.12 45.76 15.31
CA SER A 268 74.12 44.98 16.04
C SER A 268 75.52 45.12 15.43
N GLU A 269 75.64 45.03 14.10
CA GLU A 269 76.90 45.28 13.38
C GLU A 269 77.39 46.72 13.59
N SER A 270 76.49 47.71 13.49
CA SER A 270 76.82 49.11 13.75
C SER A 270 77.29 49.34 15.19
N LEU A 271 76.68 48.64 16.17
CA LEU A 271 77.03 48.74 17.58
C LEU A 271 78.37 48.05 17.89
N ILE A 272 78.69 46.95 17.20
CA ILE A 272 80.04 46.34 17.24
C ILE A 272 81.07 47.30 16.64
N SER A 273 80.76 47.94 15.50
CA SER A 273 81.64 48.93 14.86
C SER A 273 81.90 50.15 15.75
N VAL A 274 80.83 50.75 16.31
CA VAL A 274 80.92 51.86 17.28
C VAL A 274 81.67 51.45 18.55
N LYS A 275 81.48 50.21 19.04
CA LYS A 275 82.25 49.69 20.17
C LYS A 275 83.74 49.53 19.83
N GLY A 276 84.07 49.09 18.61
CA GLY A 276 85.45 49.03 18.12
C GLY A 276 86.09 50.42 18.07
N GLN A 277 85.43 51.38 17.39
CA GLN A 277 85.86 52.78 17.34
C GLN A 277 86.03 53.39 18.74
N ARG A 278 85.10 53.11 19.67
CA ARG A 278 85.22 53.54 21.07
C ARG A 278 86.46 52.95 21.74
N MET A 279 86.77 51.65 21.56
CA MET A 279 87.97 51.05 22.13
C MET A 279 89.26 51.65 21.54
N ASP A 280 89.25 52.03 20.26
CA ASP A 280 90.39 52.72 19.65
C ASP A 280 90.53 54.16 20.17
N PHE A 281 89.42 54.88 20.40
CA PHE A 281 89.45 56.17 21.09
C PHE A 281 89.86 56.07 22.57
N GLU A 282 89.46 55.02 23.29
CA GLU A 282 89.90 54.76 24.68
C GLU A 282 91.43 54.52 24.71
N ARG A 283 91.98 53.74 23.78
CA ARG A 283 93.45 53.58 23.63
C ARG A 283 94.15 54.91 23.33
N GLN A 284 93.61 55.71 22.41
CA GLN A 284 94.17 57.03 22.09
C GLN A 284 94.12 57.97 23.31
N LEU A 285 93.06 57.91 24.12
CA LEU A 285 92.98 58.66 25.38
C LEU A 285 93.99 58.16 26.42
N ASP A 286 94.15 56.85 26.59
CA ASP A 286 95.18 56.27 27.47
C ASP A 286 96.61 56.68 27.05
N GLU A 287 96.89 56.71 25.74
CA GLU A 287 98.16 57.20 25.18
C GLU A 287 98.35 58.71 25.44
N ILE A 288 97.31 59.52 25.25
CA ILE A 288 97.35 60.96 25.53
C ILE A 288 97.53 61.22 27.04
N ASP A 289 96.84 60.48 27.92
CA ASP A 289 97.01 60.59 29.37
C ASP A 289 98.41 60.18 29.82
N LEU A 290 99.04 59.20 29.14
CA LEU A 290 100.44 58.84 29.39
C LEU A 290 101.39 59.97 28.95
N GLN A 291 101.16 60.58 27.78
CA GLN A 291 101.92 61.74 27.32
C GLN A 291 101.75 62.94 28.25
N ILE A 292 100.53 63.23 28.70
CA ILE A 292 100.26 64.30 29.69
C ILE A 292 101.01 64.02 30.99
N LYS A 293 101.03 62.78 31.48
CA LYS A 293 101.81 62.41 32.68
C LYS A 293 103.32 62.61 32.49
N GLN A 294 103.86 62.22 31.33
CA GLN A 294 105.28 62.44 31.01
C GLN A 294 105.62 63.94 30.97
N VAL A 295 104.85 64.74 30.22
CA VAL A 295 105.03 66.20 30.15
C VAL A 295 104.88 66.84 31.53
N SER A 296 103.93 66.39 32.36
CA SER A 296 103.77 66.90 33.73
C SER A 296 104.96 66.55 34.62
N GLN A 297 105.52 65.34 34.49
CA GLN A 297 106.74 64.92 35.21
C GLN A 297 107.98 65.72 34.81
N GLU A 298 108.06 66.20 33.57
CA GLU A 298 109.12 67.12 33.12
C GLU A 298 108.85 68.57 33.54
N TYR A 299 107.59 69.00 33.51
CA TYR A 299 107.18 70.37 33.81
C TYR A 299 107.28 70.75 35.29
N GLU A 300 106.81 69.91 36.21
CA GLU A 300 106.86 70.17 37.65
C GLU A 300 108.27 70.50 38.20
N PRO A 301 109.33 69.68 37.94
CA PRO A 301 110.68 70.03 38.41
C PRO A 301 111.24 71.27 37.72
N LEU A 302 110.84 71.54 36.47
CA LEU A 302 111.25 72.76 35.76
C LEU A 302 110.57 74.01 36.35
N MET A 303 109.28 73.92 36.69
CA MET A 303 108.53 74.97 37.38
C MET A 303 109.05 75.21 38.80
N MET A 304 109.38 74.15 39.54
CA MET A 304 110.06 74.27 40.84
C MET A 304 111.42 74.96 40.70
N SER A 305 112.22 74.60 39.68
CA SER A 305 113.51 75.25 39.39
C SER A 305 113.35 76.73 39.04
N ILE A 306 112.36 77.09 38.23
CA ILE A 306 112.02 78.49 37.91
C ILE A 306 111.62 79.24 39.19
N HIS A 307 110.80 78.63 40.06
CA HIS A 307 110.38 79.25 41.31
C HIS A 307 111.54 79.43 42.31
N THR A 308 112.47 78.48 42.42
CA THR A 308 113.67 78.66 43.26
C THR A 308 114.58 79.74 42.70
N LEU A 309 114.78 79.83 41.38
CA LEU A 309 115.51 80.93 40.75
C LEU A 309 114.86 82.29 41.02
N ASP A 310 113.54 82.40 40.92
CA ASP A 310 112.83 83.66 41.20
C ASP A 310 112.98 84.07 42.67
N LEU A 311 112.86 83.13 43.62
CA LEU A 311 113.12 83.37 45.03
C LEU A 311 114.58 83.79 45.30
N GLU A 312 115.56 83.24 44.58
CA GLU A 312 116.95 83.67 44.65
C GLU A 312 117.14 85.09 44.11
N VAL A 313 116.53 85.42 42.96
CA VAL A 313 116.55 86.77 42.39
C VAL A 313 115.92 87.78 43.35
N GLN A 314 114.75 87.48 43.92
CA GLN A 314 114.11 88.33 44.93
C GLN A 314 114.99 88.52 46.17
N ARG A 315 115.62 87.45 46.70
CA ARG A 315 116.58 87.55 47.82
C ARG A 315 117.79 88.41 47.49
N LYS A 316 118.35 88.31 46.27
CA LYS A 316 119.47 89.15 45.83
C LYS A 316 119.04 90.60 45.70
N ASN A 317 117.87 90.88 45.13
CA ASN A 317 117.32 92.23 45.01
C ASN A 317 117.09 92.87 46.38
N LEU A 318 116.43 92.19 47.32
CA LEU A 318 116.26 92.69 48.70
C LEU A 318 117.61 92.93 49.41
N LYS A 319 118.63 92.09 49.17
CA LYS A 319 119.97 92.33 49.72
C LYS A 319 120.65 93.55 49.08
N CYS A 320 120.48 93.77 47.79
CA CYS A 320 120.96 94.97 47.10
C CYS A 320 120.24 96.23 47.58
N GLU A 321 118.92 96.18 47.81
CA GLU A 321 118.15 97.29 48.40
C GLU A 321 118.56 97.57 49.84
N GLY A 322 118.79 96.54 50.65
CA GLY A 322 119.34 96.67 52.02
C GLY A 322 120.69 97.38 52.03
N LEU A 323 121.65 96.92 51.23
CA LEU A 323 122.97 97.56 51.09
C LEU A 323 122.88 98.99 50.54
N LYS A 324 121.95 99.25 49.61
CA LYS A 324 121.69 100.61 49.10
C LYS A 324 121.12 101.53 50.17
N ASN A 325 120.25 101.02 51.05
CA ASN A 325 119.71 101.77 52.18
C ASN A 325 120.77 102.02 53.26
N GLU A 326 121.68 101.07 53.50
CA GLU A 326 122.82 101.23 54.39
C GLU A 326 123.79 102.32 53.88
N LEU A 327 124.11 102.31 52.58
CA LEU A 327 124.89 103.38 51.93
C LEU A 327 124.20 104.75 52.03
N LEU A 328 122.87 104.80 51.91
CA LEU A 328 122.09 106.03 52.11
C LEU A 328 122.15 106.54 53.56
N GLN A 329 122.09 105.64 54.55
CA GLN A 329 122.24 105.99 55.98
C GLN A 329 123.65 106.51 56.30
N LEU A 330 124.68 105.95 55.67
CA LEU A 330 126.06 106.43 55.74
C LEU A 330 126.30 107.76 54.98
N GLY A 331 125.24 108.35 54.39
CA GLY A 331 125.27 109.67 53.76
C GLY A 331 125.57 109.67 52.25
N HIS A 332 125.79 108.51 51.63
CA HIS A 332 126.08 108.39 50.20
C HIS A 332 124.79 108.46 49.37
N LYS A 333 124.37 109.69 49.01
CA LYS A 333 123.11 109.97 48.29
C LYS A 333 123.10 109.59 46.80
N ALA A 334 124.23 109.17 46.24
CA ALA A 334 124.37 108.73 44.86
C ALA A 334 125.20 107.44 44.80
N PRO A 335 124.92 106.51 43.86
CA PRO A 335 125.76 105.33 43.66
C PRO A 335 127.17 105.77 43.24
N VAL A 336 128.16 105.42 44.05
CA VAL A 336 129.56 105.73 43.74
C VAL A 336 129.98 104.85 42.55
N SER A 337 130.44 105.47 41.47
CA SER A 337 131.04 104.76 40.35
C SER A 337 132.46 104.34 40.75
N ILE A 338 132.66 103.05 41.03
CA ILE A 338 133.94 102.47 41.44
C ILE A 338 134.29 101.36 40.45
N ASP A 339 135.52 101.31 39.93
CA ASP A 339 135.95 100.18 39.11
C ASP A 339 136.17 98.93 39.99
N VAL A 340 135.87 97.74 39.46
CA VAL A 340 135.88 96.47 40.21
C VAL A 340 137.28 96.15 40.76
N LYS A 341 138.34 96.67 40.14
CA LYS A 341 139.72 96.57 40.62
C LYS A 341 139.99 97.47 41.83
N GLU A 342 139.43 98.68 41.85
CA GLU A 342 139.59 99.64 42.95
C GLU A 342 138.91 99.15 44.22
N VAL A 343 137.75 98.47 44.11
CA VAL A 343 137.08 97.82 45.25
C VAL A 343 138.00 96.82 45.94
N LYS A 344 138.74 95.98 45.19
CA LYS A 344 139.68 95.02 45.80
C LYS A 344 140.84 95.69 46.52
N ASN A 345 141.37 96.79 45.95
CA ASN A 345 142.43 97.56 46.58
C ASN A 345 141.93 98.28 47.84
N LEU A 346 140.70 98.80 47.83
CA LEU A 346 140.05 99.41 48.98
C LEU A 346 139.81 98.42 50.13
N VAL A 347 139.39 97.19 49.83
CA VAL A 347 139.26 96.13 50.85
C VAL A 347 140.63 95.82 51.47
N ALA A 348 141.67 95.62 50.67
CA ALA A 348 143.03 95.37 51.18
C ALA A 348 143.58 96.54 52.02
N ALA A 349 143.26 97.79 51.66
CA ALA A 349 143.62 98.98 52.44
C ALA A 349 142.81 99.09 53.75
N LEU A 350 141.54 98.68 53.75
CA LEU A 350 140.71 98.59 54.96
C LEU A 350 141.20 97.50 55.92
N ASP A 351 141.63 96.35 55.40
CA ASP A 351 142.22 95.28 56.20
C ASP A 351 143.57 95.72 56.81
N LEU A 352 144.40 96.47 56.06
CA LEU A 352 145.60 97.12 56.59
C LEU A 352 145.28 98.14 57.69
N MET A 353 144.33 99.06 57.47
CA MET A 353 143.92 100.03 58.49
C MET A 353 143.33 99.36 59.74
N ARG A 354 142.60 98.25 59.59
CA ARG A 354 142.12 97.44 60.72
C ARG A 354 143.27 96.80 61.49
N PHE A 355 144.27 96.24 60.79
CA PHE A 355 145.46 95.68 61.41
C PHE A 355 146.30 96.75 62.14
N GLU A 356 146.47 97.95 61.56
CA GLU A 356 147.13 99.08 62.23
C GLU A 356 146.35 99.55 63.47
N PHE A 357 145.01 99.57 63.40
CA PHE A 357 144.16 99.90 64.55
C PHE A 357 144.26 98.86 65.67
N GLU A 358 144.33 97.57 65.34
CA GLU A 358 144.57 96.48 66.31
C GLU A 358 145.98 96.56 66.92
N GLN A 359 147.01 96.94 66.16
CA GLN A 359 148.38 97.15 66.64
C GLN A 359 148.51 98.34 67.60
N LEU A 360 147.79 99.44 67.36
CA LEU A 360 147.86 100.65 68.19
C LEU A 360 147.28 100.46 69.61
N GLY A 361 146.39 99.48 69.79
CA GLY A 361 145.91 99.04 71.09
C GLY A 361 145.14 100.09 71.90
N SER A 362 144.95 99.83 73.19
CA SER A 362 144.22 100.70 74.11
C SER A 362 145.06 101.88 74.61
N VAL A 363 145.22 102.90 73.75
CA VAL A 363 145.90 104.16 74.11
C VAL A 363 145.13 104.91 75.21
N ASN A 364 145.79 105.21 76.33
CA ASN A 364 145.19 105.96 77.44
C ASN A 364 145.03 107.45 77.08
N GLN A 365 143.83 107.84 76.65
CA GLN A 365 143.50 109.21 76.21
C GLN A 365 143.58 110.27 77.34
N LEU A 366 143.58 109.87 78.61
CA LEU A 366 143.65 110.77 79.77
C LEU A 366 145.09 111.02 80.25
N ALA A 367 146.09 110.41 79.61
CA ALA A 367 147.50 110.54 80.00
C ALA A 367 148.04 111.98 80.11
N PRO A 368 147.66 112.96 79.26
CA PRO A 368 148.15 114.34 79.38
C PRO A 368 147.73 115.00 80.71
N ALA A 369 146.44 114.88 81.08
CA ALA A 369 145.91 115.48 82.31
C ALA A 369 146.58 114.90 83.57
N HIS A 370 146.80 113.58 83.60
CA HIS A 370 147.49 112.92 84.71
C HIS A 370 148.96 113.31 84.86
N TYR A 371 149.63 113.75 83.78
CA TYR A 371 151.01 114.20 83.84
C TYR A 371 151.16 115.55 84.57
N ASP A 372 150.28 116.52 84.26
CA ASP A 372 150.31 117.85 84.88
C ASP A 372 150.02 117.81 86.39
N ASP A 373 149.04 116.98 86.80
CA ASP A 373 148.73 116.73 88.22
C ASP A 373 149.91 116.09 88.98
N GLN A 374 150.64 115.15 88.35
CA GLN A 374 151.83 114.54 88.94
C GLN A 374 153.00 115.53 89.04
N GLN A 375 153.21 116.37 88.02
CA GLN A 375 154.29 117.35 88.00
C GLN A 375 154.11 118.41 89.10
N SER A 376 152.89 118.87 89.32
CA SER A 376 152.56 119.84 90.37
C SER A 376 152.73 119.26 91.78
N ASN A 377 152.30 118.02 92.02
CA ASN A 377 152.55 117.30 93.28
C ASN A 377 154.06 117.11 93.57
N TYR A 378 154.86 116.74 92.56
CA TYR A 378 156.31 116.55 92.74
C TYR A 378 157.04 117.86 93.14
N LYS A 379 156.64 119.00 92.55
CA LYS A 379 157.16 120.32 92.92
C LYS A 379 156.86 120.68 94.39
N GLN A 380 155.65 120.41 94.87
CA GLN A 380 155.31 120.65 96.28
C GLN A 380 156.14 119.78 97.24
N LEU A 381 156.35 118.50 96.89
CA LEU A 381 157.17 117.58 97.68
C LEU A 381 158.64 118.04 97.78
N SER A 382 159.20 118.57 96.69
CA SER A 382 160.59 119.05 96.63
C SER A 382 160.83 120.26 97.53
N VAL A 383 159.94 121.26 97.54
CA VAL A 383 160.05 122.42 98.44
C VAL A 383 160.00 122.00 99.91
N ARG A 384 159.10 121.08 100.25
CA ARG A 384 158.94 120.58 101.62
C ARG A 384 160.13 119.73 102.10
N ARG A 385 160.78 119.00 101.18
CA ARG A 385 162.02 118.26 101.46
C ARG A 385 163.19 119.19 101.79
N ASN A 386 163.37 120.28 101.03
CA ASN A 386 164.48 121.21 101.27
C ASN A 386 164.36 121.96 102.62
N GLN A 387 163.14 122.27 103.06
CA GLN A 387 162.92 122.85 104.40
C GLN A 387 163.34 121.86 105.51
N LEU A 388 162.94 120.59 105.39
CA LEU A 388 163.29 119.53 106.36
C LEU A 388 164.79 119.19 106.37
N GLU A 389 165.50 119.25 105.23
CA GLU A 389 166.97 119.11 105.21
C GLU A 389 167.67 120.27 105.93
N GLY A 390 167.16 121.51 105.82
CA GLY A 390 167.66 122.67 106.56
C GLY A 390 167.46 122.55 108.08
N GLU A 391 166.26 122.15 108.52
CA GLU A 391 165.96 121.90 109.94
C GLU A 391 166.84 120.77 110.51
N ARG A 392 167.07 119.70 109.74
CA ARG A 392 167.96 118.59 110.13
C ARG A 392 169.41 119.05 110.29
N GLY A 393 169.91 119.96 109.45
CA GLY A 393 171.25 120.52 109.58
C GLY A 393 171.46 121.23 110.93
N ALA A 394 170.53 122.13 111.28
CA ALA A 394 170.56 122.86 112.54
C ALA A 394 170.52 121.96 113.79
N ILE A 395 169.86 120.80 113.71
CA ILE A 395 169.83 119.81 114.81
C ILE A 395 171.17 119.07 114.95
N LEU A 396 171.85 118.75 113.84
CA LEU A 396 173.14 118.05 113.87
C LEU A 396 174.27 118.93 114.42
N ASP A 397 174.35 120.18 113.99
CA ASP A 397 175.35 121.14 114.50
C ASP A 397 175.21 121.35 116.03
N PHE A 398 173.98 121.39 116.53
CA PHE A 398 173.69 121.51 117.96
C PHE A 398 174.13 120.28 118.78
N ILE A 399 174.04 119.08 118.21
CA ILE A 399 174.43 117.83 118.89
C ILE A 399 175.95 117.65 118.91
N ASP A 400 176.64 117.96 117.81
CA ASP A 400 178.10 117.91 117.73
C ASP A 400 178.78 118.86 118.75
N GLU A 401 178.16 120.01 119.01
CA GLU A 401 178.62 120.95 120.05
C GLU A 401 178.51 120.35 121.47
N ILE A 402 177.44 119.59 121.74
CA ILE A 402 177.25 118.85 122.99
C ILE A 402 178.25 117.69 123.10
N GLU A 403 178.50 116.93 122.03
CA GLU A 403 179.47 115.82 122.05
C GLU A 403 180.91 116.31 122.34
N ARG A 404 181.33 117.42 121.73
CA ARG A 404 182.66 118.01 122.00
C ARG A 404 182.80 118.45 123.45
N LYS A 405 181.78 119.11 124.02
CA LYS A 405 181.73 119.47 125.44
C LYS A 405 181.79 118.24 126.35
N LYS A 406 181.10 117.14 125.99
CA LYS A 406 181.10 115.89 126.77
C LYS A 406 182.45 115.16 126.75
N ARG A 407 183.11 115.06 125.58
CA ARG A 407 184.43 114.41 125.46
C ARG A 407 185.52 115.16 126.24
N ALA A 408 185.51 116.50 126.20
CA ALA A 408 186.46 117.32 126.95
C ALA A 408 186.36 117.07 128.47
N VAL A 409 185.14 117.10 129.03
CA VAL A 409 184.90 116.95 130.47
C VAL A 409 185.29 115.55 131.01
N PHE A 410 185.19 114.49 130.20
CA PHE A 410 185.47 113.13 130.70
C PHE A 410 186.91 112.66 130.51
N LEU A 411 187.66 113.18 129.52
CA LEU A 411 189.11 113.00 129.48
C LEU A 411 189.77 113.64 130.71
N GLU A 412 189.28 114.81 131.14
CA GLU A 412 189.72 115.49 132.37
C GLU A 412 189.43 114.68 133.66
N ALA A 413 188.45 113.76 133.63
CA ALA A 413 188.17 112.84 134.73
C ALA A 413 189.06 111.59 134.69
N TYR A 414 189.46 111.13 133.51
CA TYR A 414 190.33 109.96 133.32
C TYR A 414 191.75 110.20 133.85
N ASP A 415 192.30 111.39 133.63
CA ASP A 415 193.66 111.75 134.08
C ASP A 415 193.79 111.99 135.60
N ARG A 416 192.69 111.99 136.36
CA ARG A 416 192.67 112.36 137.79
C ARG A 416 192.68 111.21 138.79
N VAL A 417 192.69 109.95 138.33
CA VAL A 417 192.65 108.75 139.20
C VAL A 417 193.70 107.69 138.79
N ASN A 418 194.78 108.13 138.13
CA ASN A 418 196.08 107.46 138.15
C ASN A 418 196.92 108.00 139.33
#